data_AF-A0A958VRK2-F1
#
_entry.id   AF-A0A958VRK2-F1
#
_cell.length_a   1.000
_cell.length_b   1.000
_cell.length_c   1.000
_cell.angle_alpha   90.00
_cell.angle_beta   90.00
_cell.angle_gamma   90.00
#
_symmetry.space_group_name_H-M   'P 1'
#
loop_
_entity.id
_entity.type
_entity.pdbx_description
1 polymer ?
#
loop_
_entity_poly.entity_id
_entity_poly.type
_entity_poly.pdbx_seq_one_letter_code
_entity_poly.pdbx_strand_id
1 'polypeptide(L)'
;MIHTDNKCTDEAKAFVYLLHFDRPIGNPNNKRAQAQHYIGWCVNLRKRLFQHYTGKGAKITQYLFENKIGWSVARVWYFENYKKARDFERVLKRRKYARRICRFCSMTK
;
A
#
# COMPACT_ATOMS: atom_id res chain seq x y z
N MET A 1 -30.64 0.25 13.54
CA MET A 1 -29.42 1.03 13.23
C MET A 1 -28.27 0.41 14.01
N ILE A 2 -27.57 -0.58 13.44
CA ILE A 2 -26.50 -1.29 14.15
C ILE A 2 -25.18 -0.64 13.71
N HIS A 3 -24.63 0.23 14.55
CA HIS A 3 -23.24 0.69 14.40
C HIS A 3 -22.33 -0.43 14.91
N THR A 4 -21.90 -1.33 14.03
CA THR A 4 -20.83 -2.28 14.37
C THR A 4 -19.50 -1.54 14.33
N ASP A 5 -19.12 -0.96 15.46
CA ASP A 5 -17.76 -0.52 15.73
C ASP A 5 -16.82 -1.73 15.69
N ASN A 6 -16.23 -1.99 14.52
CA ASN A 6 -15.14 -2.93 14.33
C ASN A 6 -13.87 -2.37 15.00
N LYS A 7 -13.83 -2.40 16.35
CA LYS A 7 -12.60 -2.18 17.09
C LYS A 7 -11.68 -3.37 16.83
N CYS A 8 -10.61 -3.14 16.06
CA CYS A 8 -9.51 -4.09 15.98
C CYS A 8 -8.95 -4.28 17.39
N THR A 9 -9.16 -5.46 17.97
CA THR A 9 -8.54 -5.83 19.25
C THR A 9 -7.02 -5.90 19.08
N ASP A 10 -6.27 -5.65 20.15
CA ASP A 10 -4.79 -5.58 20.14
C ASP A 10 -4.07 -6.86 19.69
N GLU A 11 -4.81 -7.94 19.48
CA GLU A 11 -4.34 -9.26 19.02
C GLU A 11 -4.63 -9.54 17.54
N ALA A 12 -5.32 -8.64 16.83
CA ALA A 12 -5.67 -8.88 15.43
C ALA A 12 -4.42 -8.93 14.55
N LYS A 13 -4.19 -10.10 13.92
CA LYS A 13 -3.18 -10.31 12.88
C LYS A 13 -3.32 -9.29 11.75
N ALA A 14 -2.19 -8.88 11.18
CA ALA A 14 -2.17 -7.83 10.17
C ALA A 14 -1.07 -8.02 9.14
N PHE A 15 -1.23 -7.31 8.02
CA PHE A 15 -0.33 -7.32 6.89
C PHE A 15 0.15 -5.90 6.60
N VAL A 16 1.42 -5.76 6.26
CA VAL A 16 1.95 -4.60 5.56
C VAL A 16 2.22 -5.03 4.12
N TYR A 17 1.93 -4.16 3.15
CA TYR A 17 2.13 -4.47 1.74
C TYR A 17 2.74 -3.28 1.00
N LEU A 18 3.43 -3.61 -0.08
CA LEU A 18 4.01 -2.67 -1.03
C LEU A 18 3.38 -2.93 -2.40
N LEU A 19 2.75 -1.91 -2.96
CA LEU A 19 2.29 -1.89 -4.35
C LEU A 19 3.34 -1.22 -5.23
N HIS A 20 3.49 -1.73 -6.45
CA HIS A 20 4.26 -1.13 -7.54
C HIS A 20 3.30 -0.70 -8.64
N PHE A 21 3.40 0.53 -9.12
CA PHE A 21 2.56 1.03 -10.20
C PHE A 21 3.27 0.84 -11.55
N ASP A 22 2.51 0.48 -12.58
CA ASP A 22 3.06 0.20 -13.91
C ASP A 22 3.79 1.42 -14.51
N ARG A 23 3.37 2.64 -14.11
CA ARG A 23 4.08 3.89 -14.40
C ARG A 23 4.07 4.85 -13.20
N PRO A 24 5.07 5.73 -13.04
CA PRO A 24 5.05 6.75 -12.02
C PRO A 24 3.89 7.74 -12.26
N ILE A 25 3.32 8.23 -11.17
CA ILE A 25 2.26 9.25 -11.15
C ILE A 25 2.75 10.51 -10.43
N GLY A 26 2.06 11.64 -10.63
CA GLY A 26 2.41 12.93 -10.03
C GLY A 26 2.85 13.95 -11.08
N ASN A 27 3.60 14.97 -10.65
CA ASN A 27 3.99 16.07 -11.56
C ASN A 27 5.24 15.67 -12.37
N PRO A 28 5.16 15.59 -13.71
CA PRO A 28 6.33 15.29 -14.56
C PRO A 28 7.43 16.37 -14.48
N ASN A 29 7.05 17.62 -14.24
CA ASN A 29 7.97 18.76 -14.12
C ASN A 29 8.62 18.86 -12.73
N ASN A 30 8.18 18.05 -11.76
CA ASN A 30 8.78 17.99 -10.44
C ASN A 30 9.08 16.54 -10.06
N LYS A 31 10.33 16.11 -10.28
CA LYS A 31 10.82 14.75 -9.95
C LYS A 31 10.61 14.37 -8.48
N ARG A 32 10.53 15.33 -7.56
CA ARG A 32 10.29 15.08 -6.12
C ARG A 32 8.81 14.84 -5.80
N ALA A 33 7.90 15.21 -6.71
CA ALA A 33 6.46 15.03 -6.59
C ALA A 33 5.95 13.85 -7.42
N GLN A 34 6.73 12.77 -7.50
CA GLN A 34 6.37 11.54 -8.18
C GLN A 34 6.25 10.36 -7.22
N ALA A 35 5.31 9.47 -7.49
CA ALA A 35 5.13 8.22 -6.77
C ALA A 35 4.98 7.05 -7.76
N GLN A 36 5.71 5.97 -7.50
CA GLN A 36 5.55 4.69 -8.22
C GLN A 36 5.25 3.53 -7.26
N HIS A 37 5.11 3.85 -5.97
CA HIS A 37 4.95 2.87 -4.92
C HIS A 37 3.94 3.36 -3.90
N TYR A 38 3.18 2.42 -3.35
CA TYR A 38 2.31 2.66 -2.22
C TYR A 38 2.56 1.63 -1.14
N ILE A 39 2.72 2.09 0.10
CA ILE A 39 2.85 1.24 1.27
C ILE A 39 1.63 1.46 2.15
N GLY A 40 0.98 0.37 2.51
CA GLY A 40 -0.15 0.36 3.41
C GLY A 40 -0.13 -0.86 4.32
N TRP A 41 -1.03 -0.87 5.30
CA TRP A 41 -1.27 -2.01 6.17
C TRP A 41 -2.77 -2.28 6.30
N CYS A 42 -3.14 -3.49 6.71
CA CYS A 42 -4.53 -3.88 6.96
C CYS A 42 -4.63 -5.19 7.74
N VAL A 43 -5.78 -5.44 8.37
CA VAL A 43 -6.11 -6.75 9.00
C VAL A 43 -6.71 -7.76 8.01
N ASN A 44 -7.27 -7.30 6.89
CA ASN A 44 -7.82 -8.15 5.83
C ASN A 44 -7.23 -7.75 4.46
N LEU A 45 -6.18 -8.47 4.05
CA LEU A 45 -5.42 -8.16 2.83
C LEU A 45 -6.26 -8.29 1.57
N ARG A 46 -7.03 -9.37 1.42
CA ARG A 46 -7.85 -9.61 0.22
C ARG A 46 -8.88 -8.50 0.03
N LYS A 47 -9.62 -8.15 1.09
CA LYS A 47 -10.61 -7.06 1.05
C LYS A 47 -9.93 -5.74 0.71
N ARG A 48 -8.76 -5.46 1.30
CA ARG A 48 -8.05 -4.20 1.07
C ARG A 48 -7.50 -4.07 -0.35
N LEU A 49 -6.92 -5.14 -0.91
CA LEU A 49 -6.45 -5.17 -2.30
C LEU A 49 -7.61 -5.01 -3.27
N PHE A 50 -8.75 -5.65 -3.01
CA PHE A 50 -9.96 -5.48 -3.82
C PHE A 50 -10.45 -4.02 -3.80
N GLN A 51 -10.48 -3.37 -2.63
CA GLN A 51 -10.81 -1.95 -2.53
C GLN A 51 -9.88 -1.08 -3.37
N HIS A 52 -8.57 -1.33 -3.33
CA HIS A 52 -7.61 -0.64 -4.17
C HIS A 52 -7.84 -0.90 -5.67
N TYR A 53 -8.19 -2.13 -6.03
CA TYR A 53 -8.43 -2.54 -7.41
C TYR A 53 -9.67 -1.87 -7.99
N THR A 54 -10.72 -1.69 -7.18
CA THR A 54 -11.97 -1.04 -7.61
C THR A 54 -12.01 0.46 -7.35
N GLY A 55 -10.87 1.11 -7.09
CA GLY A 55 -10.79 2.55 -6.83
C GLY A 55 -11.42 3.04 -5.52
N LYS A 56 -11.87 2.14 -4.64
CA LYS A 56 -12.51 2.44 -3.34
C LYS A 56 -11.52 2.44 -2.16
N GLY A 57 -10.22 2.42 -2.46
CA GLY A 57 -9.13 2.33 -1.50
C GLY A 57 -8.61 3.69 -1.07
N ALA A 58 -7.29 3.87 -1.09
CA ALA A 58 -6.66 5.15 -0.84
C ALA A 58 -6.82 6.08 -2.05
N LYS A 59 -6.80 7.42 -1.84
CA LYS A 59 -6.86 8.42 -2.92
C LYS A 59 -5.86 8.16 -4.05
N ILE A 60 -4.65 7.71 -3.71
CA ILE A 60 -3.63 7.38 -4.70
C ILE A 60 -4.04 6.21 -5.60
N THR A 61 -4.63 5.15 -5.05
CA THR A 61 -5.12 4.00 -5.82
C THR A 61 -6.43 4.29 -6.55
N GLN A 62 -7.25 5.20 -6.01
CA GLN A 62 -8.40 5.74 -6.72
C GLN A 62 -7.94 6.47 -7.99
N TYR A 63 -6.93 7.33 -7.89
CA TYR A 63 -6.33 7.99 -9.05
C TYR A 63 -5.81 6.98 -10.07
N LEU A 64 -5.13 5.91 -9.64
CA LEU A 64 -4.68 4.84 -10.56
C LEU A 64 -5.86 4.21 -11.30
N PHE A 65 -6.93 3.87 -10.59
CA PHE A 65 -8.14 3.28 -11.16
C PHE A 65 -8.78 4.22 -12.20
N GLU A 66 -9.02 5.48 -11.83
CA GLU A 66 -9.61 6.50 -12.72
C GLU A 66 -8.78 6.74 -13.98
N ASN A 67 -7.45 6.63 -13.87
CA ASN A 67 -6.52 6.83 -14.98
C ASN A 67 -6.10 5.54 -15.69
N LYS A 68 -6.76 4.40 -15.39
CA LYS A 68 -6.46 3.08 -15.96
C LYS A 68 -4.98 2.68 -15.84
N ILE A 69 -4.37 3.04 -14.72
CA ILE A 69 -2.99 2.68 -14.39
C ILE A 69 -3.02 1.42 -13.53
N GLY A 70 -2.42 0.35 -14.03
CA GLY A 70 -2.30 -0.89 -13.27
C GLY A 70 -1.28 -0.79 -12.13
N TRP A 71 -1.37 -1.77 -11.25
CA TRP A 71 -0.43 -1.95 -10.16
C TRP A 71 -0.34 -3.43 -9.78
N SER A 72 0.81 -3.81 -9.22
CA SER A 72 1.09 -5.17 -8.76
C SER A 72 1.55 -5.17 -7.30
N VAL A 73 1.20 -6.23 -6.56
CA VAL A 73 1.74 -6.44 -5.20
C VAL A 73 3.20 -6.85 -5.32
N ALA A 74 4.09 -5.97 -4.87
CA ALA A 74 5.53 -6.18 -4.93
C ALA A 74 6.05 -6.98 -3.72
N ARG A 75 5.45 -6.79 -2.54
CA ARG A 75 5.84 -7.49 -1.31
C ARG A 75 4.73 -7.42 -0.26
N VAL A 76 4.65 -8.44 0.59
CA VAL A 76 3.77 -8.52 1.76
C VAL A 76 4.59 -8.98 2.97
N TRP A 77 4.32 -8.39 4.13
CA TRP A 77 4.86 -8.79 5.43
C TRP A 77 3.70 -9.08 6.38
N TYR A 78 3.77 -10.21 7.07
CA TYR A 78 2.77 -10.63 8.04
C TYR A 78 3.22 -10.29 9.46
N PHE A 79 2.25 -9.91 10.31
CA PHE A 79 2.45 -9.58 11.71
C PHE A 79 1.36 -10.22 12.56
N GLU A 80 1.74 -10.75 13.71
CA GLU A 80 0.79 -11.34 14.66
C GLU A 80 -0.16 -10.31 15.29
N ASN A 81 0.20 -9.02 15.28
CA ASN A 81 -0.68 -7.96 15.74
C ASN A 81 -0.62 -6.69 14.88
N TYR A 82 -1.74 -5.96 14.86
CA TYR A 82 -1.89 -4.77 14.01
C TYR A 82 -1.00 -3.61 14.43
N LYS A 83 -0.68 -3.50 15.72
CA LYS A 83 0.18 -2.42 16.23
C LYS A 83 1.59 -2.52 15.66
N LYS A 84 2.18 -3.72 15.65
CA LYS A 84 3.49 -4.00 15.02
C LYS A 84 3.44 -3.75 13.52
N ALA A 85 2.35 -4.13 12.82
CA ALA A 85 2.19 -3.82 11.40
C ALA A 85 2.16 -2.30 11.14
N ARG A 86 1.41 -1.54 11.94
CA ARG A 86 1.34 -0.08 11.82
C ARG A 86 2.68 0.59 12.09
N ASP A 87 3.41 0.14 13.11
CA ASP A 87 4.73 0.69 13.44
C ASP A 87 5.76 0.35 12.35
N PHE A 88 5.71 -0.87 11.80
CA PHE A 88 6.54 -1.26 10.67
C PHE A 88 6.24 -0.44 9.41
N GLU A 89 4.97 -0.20 9.09
CA GLU A 89 4.56 0.64 7.97
C GLU A 89 5.13 2.07 8.07
N ARG A 90 5.09 2.66 9.27
CA ARG A 90 5.69 3.98 9.54
C ARG A 90 7.20 3.97 9.31
N VAL A 91 7.89 2.93 9.79
CA VAL A 91 9.34 2.75 9.56
C VAL A 91 9.64 2.68 8.06
N LEU A 92 8.90 1.89 7.29
CA LEU A 92 9.08 1.79 5.85
C LEU A 92 8.88 3.15 5.16
N LYS A 93 7.82 3.87 5.53
CA LYS A 93 7.51 5.20 4.97
C LYS A 93 8.57 6.25 5.31
N ARG A 94 9.15 6.21 6.51
CA ARG A 94 10.21 7.13 6.94
C ARG A 94 11.53 6.87 6.21
N ARG A 95 11.86 5.61 5.93
CA ARG A 95 13.11 5.24 5.24
C ARG A 95 13.14 5.62 3.75
N LYS A 96 11.98 5.86 3.12
CA LYS A 96 11.84 6.29 1.70
C LYS A 96 12.53 5.38 0.66
N TYR A 97 12.85 4.15 1.03
CA TYR A 97 13.54 3.16 0.20
C TYR A 97 12.62 2.18 -0.55
N ALA A 98 11.36 2.53 -0.79
CA ALA A 98 10.36 1.63 -1.39
C ALA A 98 10.86 0.94 -2.67
N ARG A 99 11.60 1.66 -3.51
CA ARG A 99 12.24 1.12 -4.73
C ARG A 99 13.21 -0.04 -4.45
N ARG A 100 13.98 0.01 -3.36
CA ARG A 100 14.98 -1.01 -2.99
C ARG A 100 14.34 -2.32 -2.50
N ILE A 101 13.14 -2.22 -1.91
CA ILE A 101 12.38 -3.36 -1.38
C ILE A 101 11.29 -3.85 -2.36
N CYS A 102 11.18 -3.22 -3.53
CA CYS A 102 10.27 -3.61 -4.60
C CYS A 102 10.92 -4.66 -5.51
N ARG A 103 10.34 -5.86 -5.58
CA ARG A 103 10.86 -6.94 -6.42
C ARG A 103 10.89 -6.58 -7.91
N PHE A 104 9.91 -5.80 -8.39
CA PHE A 104 9.84 -5.40 -9.79
C PHE A 104 10.97 -4.43 -10.15
N CYS A 105 11.19 -3.39 -9.33
CA CYS A 105 12.29 -2.44 -9.58
C CYS A 105 13.68 -3.06 -9.44
N SER A 106 13.86 -4.12 -8.65
CA SER A 106 15.13 -4.83 -8.55
C SER A 106 15.41 -5.74 -9.73
N MET A 107 14.37 -6.19 -10.46
CA MET A 107 14.51 -7.05 -11.64
C MET A 107 14.86 -6.26 -12.90
N THR A 108 14.55 -4.96 -12.95
CA THR A 108 14.77 -4.10 -14.12
C THR A 108 16.13 -3.37 -14.08
N LYS A 109 17.19 -4.04 -13.61
CA LYS A 109 18.54 -3.46 -13.61
C LYS A 109 19.12 -3.37 -15.01
#